data_AF-A0A0A3I5K4-F1
#
_entry.id   AF-A0A0A3I5K4-F1
#
_cell.length_a   1.000
_cell.length_b   1.000
_cell.length_c   1.000
_cell.angle_alpha   90.00
_cell.angle_beta   90.00
_cell.angle_gamma   90.00
#
_symmetry.space_group_name_H-M   'P 1'
#
loop_
_entity.id
_entity.type
_entity.pdbx_description
1 polymer ?
#
loop_
_entity_poly.entity_id
_entity_poly.type
_entity_poly.pdbx_seq_one_letter_code
_entity_poly.pdbx_strand_id
1 'polypeptide(L)'
;MESTILMYIMLFLSQLFTASLVLAIITSVIVKNRKKGILFLTIYLFLILYSLTTGFKFSTIMGSGMLIIYISLGILTYFIIKNKLSKGTAI
;
A
#
# COMPACT_ATOMS: atom_id res chain seq x y z
N MET A 1 22.70 10.98 13.56
CA MET A 1 21.48 11.80 13.79
C MET A 1 20.56 10.95 14.65
N GLU A 2 20.29 11.35 15.89
CA GLU A 2 19.41 10.62 16.79
C GLU A 2 18.00 10.57 16.19
N SER A 3 17.71 9.49 15.47
CA SER A 3 16.37 9.18 15.03
C SER A 3 15.55 8.81 16.27
N THR A 4 14.87 9.79 16.85
CA THR A 4 13.96 9.56 17.96
C THR A 4 12.86 8.60 17.50
N ILE A 5 12.52 7.62 18.34
CA ILE A 5 11.46 6.62 18.11
C ILE A 5 10.17 7.24 17.55
N LEU A 6 9.88 8.48 17.96
CA LEU A 6 8.77 9.30 17.52
C LEU A 6 8.77 9.58 15.99
N MET A 7 9.95 9.84 15.40
CA MET A 7 10.10 10.04 13.95
C MET A 7 9.74 8.77 13.17
N TYR A 8 10.15 7.60 13.66
CA TYR A 8 9.79 6.32 13.05
C TYR A 8 8.29 6.06 13.13
N ILE A 9 7.67 6.31 14.29
CA ILE A 9 6.22 6.17 14.47
C ILE A 9 5.45 7.09 13.51
N MET A 10 5.86 8.36 13.38
CA MET A 10 5.24 9.31 12.45
C MET A 10 5.39 8.86 10.99
N LEU A 11 6.55 8.35 10.59
CA LEU A 11 6.76 7.83 9.24
C LEU A 11 5.87 6.62 8.95
N PHE A 12 5.74 5.68 9.90
CA PHE A 12 4.84 4.54 9.76
C PHE A 12 3.37 4.96 9.64
N LEU A 13 2.91 5.90 10.48
CA LEU A 13 1.56 6.45 10.44
C LEU A 13 1.26 7.15 9.11
N SER A 14 2.19 7.99 8.64
CA SER A 14 2.06 8.67 7.35
C SER A 14 1.94 7.67 6.21
N GLN A 15 2.80 6.65 6.18
CA GLN A 15 2.77 5.62 5.15
C GLN A 15 1.46 4.82 5.17
N LEU A 16 0.96 4.46 6.36
CA LEU A 16 -0.33 3.79 6.52
C LEU A 16 -1.49 4.65 5.99
N PHE A 17 -1.49 5.94 6.30
CA PHE A 17 -2.56 6.85 5.90
C PHE A 17 -2.57 7.05 4.38
N THR A 18 -1.41 7.35 3.79
CA THR A 18 -1.27 7.53 2.35
C THR A 18 -1.57 6.23 1.61
N ALA A 19 -1.07 5.10 2.08
CA ALA A 19 -1.32 3.81 1.44
C ALA A 19 -2.81 3.43 1.47
N SER A 20 -3.49 3.69 2.59
CA SER A 20 -4.92 3.43 2.73
C SER A 20 -5.75 4.26 1.74
N LEU A 21 -5.42 5.55 1.58
CA LEU A 21 -6.08 6.42 0.60
C LEU A 21 -5.86 5.95 -0.84
N VAL A 22 -4.61 5.64 -1.21
CA VAL A 22 -4.29 5.15 -2.55
C VAL A 22 -5.02 3.84 -2.84
N LEU A 23 -5.09 2.94 -1.86
CA LEU A 23 -5.80 1.67 -2.00
C LEU A 23 -7.31 1.84 -2.13
N ALA A 24 -7.91 2.80 -1.43
CA ALA A 24 -9.32 3.13 -1.61
C ALA A 24 -9.61 3.63 -3.03
N ILE A 25 -8.73 4.50 -3.58
CA ILE A 25 -8.82 4.99 -4.96
C ILE A 25 -8.68 3.84 -5.95
N ILE A 26 -7.62 3.01 -5.82
CA ILE A 26 -7.38 1.87 -6.71
C ILE A 26 -8.55 0.89 -6.66
N THR A 27 -9.08 0.59 -5.48
CA THR A 27 -10.25 -0.27 -5.32
C THR A 27 -11.45 0.28 -6.09
N SER A 28 -11.72 1.58 -5.97
CA SER A 28 -12.79 2.24 -6.73
C SER A 28 -12.58 2.13 -8.25
N VAL A 29 -11.34 2.35 -8.71
CA VAL A 29 -10.98 2.22 -10.14
C VAL A 29 -11.10 0.78 -10.63
N ILE A 30 -10.71 -0.22 -9.83
CA ILE A 30 -10.81 -1.66 -10.16
C ILE A 30 -12.27 -2.08 -10.30
N VAL A 31 -13.14 -1.63 -9.39
CA VAL A 31 -14.58 -1.93 -9.45
C VAL A 31 -15.19 -1.36 -10.73
N LYS A 32 -14.84 -0.12 -11.10
CA LYS A 32 -15.34 0.53 -12.33
C LYS A 32 -14.74 -0.05 -13.60
N ASN A 33 -13.44 -0.37 -13.61
CA ASN A 33 -12.75 -0.94 -14.76
C ASN A 33 -11.56 -1.79 -14.33
N ARG A 34 -11.75 -3.11 -14.34
CA ARG A 34 -10.76 -4.09 -13.87
C ARG A 34 -9.38 -3.91 -14.53
N LYS A 35 -9.33 -3.70 -15.85
CA LYS A 35 -8.06 -3.61 -16.60
C LYS A 35 -7.24 -2.37 -16.19
N LYS A 36 -7.90 -1.21 -16.08
CA LYS A 36 -7.24 0.04 -15.66
C LYS A 36 -6.83 -0.01 -14.19
N GLY A 37 -7.69 -0.57 -13.34
CA GLY A 37 -7.39 -0.68 -11.92
C GLY A 37 -6.20 -1.61 -11.61
N ILE A 38 -6.05 -2.71 -12.35
CA ILE A 38 -4.86 -3.58 -12.24
C ILE A 38 -3.59 -2.83 -12.66
N LEU A 39 -3.64 -2.03 -13.74
CA LEU A 39 -2.50 -1.20 -14.16
C LEU A 39 -2.06 -0.24 -13.04
N PHE A 40 -3.01 0.48 -12.43
CA PHE A 40 -2.73 1.37 -11.30
C PHE A 40 -2.19 0.62 -10.08
N LEU A 41 -2.70 -0.58 -9.79
CA LEU A 41 -2.18 -1.43 -8.73
C LEU A 41 -0.72 -1.82 -8.99
N THR A 42 -0.38 -2.22 -10.22
CA THR A 42 1.00 -2.60 -10.59
C THR A 42 1.95 -1.42 -10.47
N ILE A 43 1.54 -0.22 -10.94
CA ILE A 43 2.33 1.01 -10.81
C ILE A 43 2.57 1.34 -9.33
N TYR A 44 1.52 1.23 -8.51
CA TYR A 44 1.63 1.48 -7.08
C TYR A 44 2.57 0.49 -6.38
N LEU A 45 2.52 -0.78 -6.75
CA LEU A 45 3.41 -1.82 -6.22
C LEU A 45 4.88 -1.55 -6.60
N PHE A 46 5.13 -1.07 -7.83
CA PHE A 46 6.45 -0.62 -8.26
C PHE A 46 6.94 0.61 -7.47
N LEU A 47 6.07 1.59 -7.22
CA LEU A 47 6.39 2.75 -6.40
C LEU A 47 6.76 2.36 -4.97
N ILE A 48 6.03 1.40 -4.38
CA ILE A 48 6.31 0.85 -3.06
C ILE A 48 7.69 0.17 -3.04
N LEU A 49 7.98 -0.69 -4.02
CA LEU A 49 9.27 -1.39 -4.12
C LEU A 49 10.44 -0.42 -4.30
N TYR A 50 10.25 0.61 -5.12
CA TYR A 50 11.23 1.67 -5.29
C TYR A 50 11.47 2.44 -3.97
N SER A 51 10.40 2.81 -3.28
CA SER A 51 10.49 3.47 -1.96
C SER A 51 11.21 2.60 -0.93
N LEU A 52 10.94 1.30 -0.93
CA LEU A 52 11.61 0.34 -0.04
C LEU A 52 13.12 0.24 -0.31
N THR A 53 13.53 0.22 -1.59
CA THR A 53 14.93 0.04 -2.01
C THR A 53 15.77 1.32 -1.96
N THR A 54 15.14 2.50 -2.09
CA THR A 54 15.85 3.79 -2.07
C THR A 54 15.62 4.59 -0.80
N GLY A 55 14.40 4.65 -0.28
CA GLY A 55 14.02 5.43 0.91
C GLY A 55 14.43 4.79 2.24
N PHE A 56 14.48 3.46 2.32
CA PHE A 56 14.75 2.73 3.58
C PHE A 56 16.15 2.12 3.67
N LYS A 57 17.11 2.59 2.86
CA LYS A 57 18.53 2.17 2.94
C LYS A 57 19.19 2.43 4.30
N PHE A 58 18.59 3.29 5.12
CA PHE A 58 19.20 3.75 6.37
C PHE A 58 19.06 2.79 7.56
N SER A 59 18.10 1.86 7.56
CA SER A 59 17.92 0.93 8.69
C SER A 59 17.16 -0.34 8.29
N THR A 60 17.78 -1.50 8.54
CA THR A 60 17.22 -2.83 8.25
C THR A 60 15.91 -3.08 9.00
N ILE A 61 15.80 -2.57 10.23
CA ILE A 61 14.60 -2.67 11.09
C ILE A 61 13.41 -1.90 10.48
N MET A 62 13.69 -0.74 9.87
CA MET A 62 12.67 0.10 9.25
C MET A 62 12.18 -0.52 7.93
N GLY A 63 13.10 -1.04 7.12
CA GLY A 63 12.78 -1.76 5.89
C GLY A 63 11.94 -3.01 6.14
N SER A 64 12.27 -3.80 7.17
CA SER A 64 11.48 -4.99 7.53
C SER A 64 10.09 -4.63 8.04
N GLY A 65 9.95 -3.57 8.85
CA GLY A 65 8.64 -3.09 9.32
C GLY A 65 7.74 -2.63 8.17
N MET A 66 8.30 -1.90 7.21
CA MET A 66 7.56 -1.45 6.02
C MET A 66 7.15 -2.62 5.12
N LEU A 67 8.00 -3.64 4.96
CA LEU A 67 7.65 -4.86 4.23
C LEU A 67 6.40 -5.54 4.81
N ILE A 68 6.35 -5.69 6.14
CA ILE A 68 5.20 -6.30 6.82
C ILE A 68 3.92 -5.50 6.54
N ILE A 69 3.99 -4.17 6.63
CA ILE A 69 2.86 -3.29 6.34
C ILE A 69 2.41 -3.43 4.88
N TYR A 70 3.34 -3.44 3.93
CA TYR A 70 3.01 -3.57 2.51
C TYR A 70 2.41 -4.92 2.15
N ILE A 71 2.90 -6.02 2.75
CA ILE A 71 2.28 -7.35 2.59
C ILE A 71 0.87 -7.35 3.16
N SER A 72 0.69 -6.78 4.37
CA SER A 72 -0.61 -6.71 5.04
C SER A 72 -1.61 -5.91 4.21
N LEU A 73 -1.21 -4.76 3.68
CA LEU A 73 -2.01 -3.93 2.79
C LEU A 73 -2.32 -4.64 1.47
N GLY A 74 -1.37 -5.37 0.88
CA GLY A 74 -1.58 -6.17 -0.32
C GLY A 74 -2.67 -7.23 -0.12
N ILE A 75 -2.62 -7.97 1.00
CA ILE A 75 -3.64 -8.97 1.37
C ILE A 75 -5.00 -8.30 1.58
N LEU A 76 -5.05 -7.21 2.34
CA LEU A 76 -6.28 -6.43 2.56
C LEU A 76 -6.91 -5.97 1.25
N THR A 77 -6.10 -5.46 0.34
CA THR A 77 -6.53 -4.98 -0.98
C THR A 77 -7.12 -6.11 -1.81
N TYR A 78 -6.43 -7.25 -1.86
CA TYR A 78 -6.93 -8.44 -2.54
C TYR A 78 -8.28 -8.89 -1.95
N PHE A 79 -8.41 -8.92 -0.62
CA PHE A 79 -9.64 -9.30 0.04
C PHE A 79 -10.78 -8.32 -0.24
N ILE A 80 -10.52 -7.02 -0.19
CA ILE A 80 -11.50 -5.97 -0.51
C ILE A 80 -11.99 -6.11 -1.96
N ILE A 81 -11.07 -6.26 -2.92
CA ILE A 81 -11.41 -6.44 -4.34
C ILE A 81 -12.23 -7.72 -4.53
N LYS A 82 -11.78 -8.85 -3.97
CA LYS A 82 -12.48 -10.14 -4.06
C LYS A 82 -13.89 -10.05 -3.48
N ASN A 83 -14.05 -9.40 -2.33
CA ASN A 83 -15.34 -9.27 -1.65
C ASN A 83 -16.29 -8.34 -2.43
N LYS A 84 -15.79 -7.23 -3.01
CA LYS A 84 -16.59 -6.34 -3.87
C LYS A 84 -16.99 -7.00 -5.19
N LEU A 85 -16.10 -7.76 -5.80
CA LEU A 85 -16.40 -8.53 -7.02
C LEU A 85 -17.40 -9.66 -6.78
N SER A 86 -17.29 -10.35 -5.64
CA SER A 86 -18.20 -11.45 -5.27
C SER A 86 -19.61 -10.96 -4.92
N LYS A 87 -19.75 -9.76 -4.37
CA LYS A 87 -21.05 -9.19 -4.00
C LYS A 87 -21.82 -8.59 -5.19
N GLY A 88 -21.32 -8.69 -6.41
CA GLY A 88 -22.01 -8.17 -7.60
C GLY A 88 -22.26 -6.65 -7.56
N THR A 89 -21.59 -5.92 -6.66
CA THR A 89 -21.63 -4.44 -6.61
C THR A 89 -20.67 -3.83 -7.64
N ALA A 90 -20.63 -4.45 -8.82
CA ALA A 90 -20.23 -3.78 -10.04
C ALA A 90 -21.50 -3.10 -10.55
N ILE A 91 -21.68 -1.84 -10.15
CA ILE A 91 -22.62 -0.93 -10.79
C ILE A 91 -22.12 -0.69 -12.21
#